data_AF-A0A818EHI0-F1
#
_entry.id   AF-A0A818EHI0-F1
#
_cell.length_a   1.000
_cell.length_b   1.000
_cell.length_c   1.000
_cell.angle_alpha   90.00
_cell.angle_beta   90.00
_cell.angle_gamma   90.00
#
_symmetry.space_group_name_H-M   'P 1'
#
loop_
_entity.id
_entity.type
_entity.pdbx_description
1 polymer ?
#
loop_
_entity_poly.entity_id
_entity_poly.type
_entity_poly.pdbx_seq_one_letter_code
_entity_poly.pdbx_strand_id
1 'polypeptide(L)'
;MLASSNYYFSIYQPAKLPSATSSKVKNASDTILQVLRNWFDKHDLPWDESEPILSDYVPFLFAGIPCAGTFSGTDTIKTSERRDRYGRVLGHGYDGIAGVHFDSCYHQACDTIENINPFGYETMVKSAAHVLETLARIFNLNLWLYE
;
A
#
# COMPACT_ATOMS: atom_id res chain seq x y z
N MET A 1 1.15 -7.41 3.70
CA MET A 1 0.30 -8.29 2.87
C MET A 1 -0.07 -7.56 1.59
N LEU A 2 0.01 -8.24 0.43
CA LEU A 2 -0.19 -7.64 -0.90
C LEU A 2 -1.31 -8.32 -1.72
N ALA A 3 -1.94 -9.38 -1.18
CA ALA A 3 -2.70 -10.35 -1.95
C ALA A 3 -4.11 -10.64 -1.41
N SER A 4 -4.63 -9.81 -0.50
CA SER A 4 -5.89 -10.05 0.22
C SER A 4 -7.05 -10.37 -0.75
N SER A 5 -7.84 -11.40 -0.44
CA SER A 5 -8.89 -11.90 -1.32
C SER A 5 -9.98 -10.86 -1.66
N ASN A 6 -10.25 -9.93 -0.75
CA ASN A 6 -11.17 -8.81 -0.93
C ASN A 6 -10.44 -7.46 -0.94
N TYR A 7 -9.23 -7.40 -1.52
CA TYR A 7 -8.28 -6.28 -1.51
C TYR A 7 -8.82 -4.84 -1.60
N TYR A 8 -7.97 -3.91 -1.16
CA TYR A 8 -7.94 -2.52 -1.63
C TYR A 8 -6.49 -2.06 -1.78
N PHE A 9 -6.19 -1.16 -2.69
CA PHE A 9 -4.86 -0.58 -2.86
C PHE A 9 -4.66 0.56 -1.87
N SER A 10 -3.71 0.38 -0.95
CA SER A 10 -3.44 1.36 0.08
C SER A 10 -2.02 1.88 0.09
N ILE A 11 -1.89 3.16 0.45
CA ILE A 11 -0.63 3.85 0.72
C ILE A 11 -0.80 4.47 2.11
N TYR A 12 0.12 4.22 3.04
CA TYR A 12 -0.03 4.78 4.40
C TYR A 12 0.29 6.27 4.45
N GLN A 13 -0.28 6.95 5.44
CA GLN A 13 -0.05 8.37 5.67
C GLN A 13 1.28 8.61 6.40
N PRO A 14 2.26 9.32 5.79
CA PRO A 14 3.55 9.56 6.44
C PRO A 14 3.42 10.40 7.72
N ALA A 15 2.42 11.29 7.79
CA ALA A 15 2.11 12.06 8.99
C ALA A 15 1.83 11.17 10.22
N LYS A 16 1.20 10.00 9.99
CA LYS A 16 0.79 9.05 11.02
C LYS A 16 1.84 8.00 11.36
N LEU A 17 3.02 8.08 10.75
CA LEU A 17 4.17 7.26 11.16
C LEU A 17 4.48 7.45 12.65
N PRO A 18 5.04 6.42 13.32
CA PRO A 18 5.30 6.45 14.75
C PRO A 18 5.94 7.75 15.23
N SER A 19 5.53 8.25 16.40
CA SER A 19 5.96 9.55 16.92
C SER A 19 7.48 9.70 17.06
N ALA A 20 8.19 8.60 17.30
CA ALA A 20 9.65 8.56 17.35
C ALA A 20 10.33 8.75 15.97
N THR A 21 9.58 8.72 14.87
CA THR A 21 10.09 8.98 13.52
C THR A 21 10.32 10.48 13.33
N SER A 22 11.56 10.88 13.06
CA SER A 22 11.89 12.30 12.84
C SER A 22 11.15 12.89 11.63
N SER A 23 10.85 14.19 11.66
CA SER A 23 10.18 14.88 10.54
C SER A 23 10.95 14.77 9.23
N LYS A 24 12.30 14.77 9.28
CA LYS A 24 13.14 14.56 8.10
C LYS A 24 12.88 13.20 7.43
N VAL A 25 12.76 12.14 8.23
CA VAL A 25 12.46 10.79 7.74
C VAL A 25 11.02 10.68 7.23
N LYS A 26 10.06 11.33 7.91
CA LYS A 26 8.66 11.38 7.46
C LYS A 26 8.53 12.03 6.08
N ASN A 27 9.19 13.18 5.88
CA ASN A 27 9.17 13.89 4.60
C ASN A 27 9.82 13.06 3.49
N ALA A 28 11.01 12.51 3.73
CA ALA A 28 11.68 11.65 2.76
C ALA A 28 10.87 10.38 2.43
N SER A 29 10.15 9.83 3.42
CA SER A 29 9.23 8.70 3.21
C SER A 29 8.07 9.09 2.30
N ASP A 30 7.51 10.30 2.50
CA ASP A 30 6.45 10.83 1.64
C ASP A 30 6.91 11.06 0.19
N THR A 31 8.16 11.48 -0.01
CA THR A 31 8.76 11.58 -1.35
C THR A 31 8.73 10.23 -2.08
N ILE A 32 9.05 9.13 -1.39
CA ILE A 32 8.97 7.79 -1.97
C ILE A 32 7.50 7.34 -2.15
N LEU A 33 6.61 7.62 -1.19
CA LEU A 33 5.18 7.32 -1.32
C LEU A 33 4.54 8.07 -2.50
N GLN A 34 5.04 9.24 -2.87
CA GLN A 34 4.59 9.94 -4.08
C GLN A 34 4.84 9.17 -5.36
N VAL A 35 5.90 8.35 -5.43
CA VAL A 35 6.12 7.45 -6.57
C VAL A 35 5.00 6.42 -6.67
N LEU A 36 4.53 5.88 -5.54
CA LEU A 36 3.38 4.96 -5.51
C LEU A 36 2.08 5.65 -5.90
N ARG A 37 1.78 6.82 -5.33
CA ARG A 37 0.54 7.57 -5.63
C ARG A 37 0.46 7.88 -7.13
N ASN A 38 1.55 8.42 -7.69
CA ASN A 38 1.65 8.70 -9.13
C ASN A 38 1.50 7.43 -9.98
N TRP A 39 2.00 6.28 -9.52
CA TRP A 39 1.83 5.02 -10.23
C TRP A 39 0.37 4.59 -10.29
N PHE A 40 -0.35 4.60 -9.17
CA PHE A 40 -1.77 4.24 -9.18
C PHE A 40 -2.60 5.23 -10.00
N ASP A 41 -2.34 6.53 -9.87
CA ASP A 41 -3.03 7.58 -10.63
C ASP A 41 -2.81 7.42 -12.14
N LYS A 42 -1.57 7.15 -12.56
CA LYS A 42 -1.22 6.94 -13.98
C LYS A 42 -1.90 5.72 -14.60
N HIS A 43 -2.25 4.72 -13.79
CA HIS A 43 -2.91 3.50 -14.25
C HIS A 43 -4.43 3.53 -14.01
N ASP A 44 -4.99 4.69 -13.65
CA ASP A 44 -6.42 4.87 -13.36
C ASP A 44 -6.92 3.89 -12.28
N LEU A 45 -6.08 3.55 -11.30
CA LEU A 45 -6.39 2.60 -10.23
C LEU A 45 -6.92 3.32 -8.99
N PRO A 46 -7.96 2.79 -8.32
CA PRO A 46 -8.45 3.38 -7.09
C PRO A 46 -7.50 3.05 -5.95
N TRP A 47 -7.01 4.06 -5.24
CA TRP A 47 -6.20 3.85 -4.02
C TRP A 47 -6.71 4.72 -2.86
N ASP A 48 -6.42 4.30 -1.63
CA ASP A 48 -6.78 5.02 -0.40
C ASP A 48 -5.57 5.24 0.51
N GLU A 49 -5.58 6.35 1.22
CA GLU A 49 -4.69 6.54 2.36
C GLU A 49 -5.12 5.68 3.56
N SER A 50 -4.16 5.07 4.25
CA SER A 50 -4.40 4.28 5.47
C SER A 50 -3.54 4.70 6.66
N GLU A 51 -3.94 4.20 7.82
CA GLU A 51 -3.05 4.15 8.98
C GLU A 51 -1.85 3.22 8.68
N PRO A 52 -0.64 3.59 9.09
CA PRO A 52 0.50 2.69 9.00
C PRO A 52 0.26 1.46 9.89
N ILE A 53 0.40 0.28 9.30
CA ILE A 53 0.43 -0.97 10.06
C ILE A 53 1.84 -1.18 10.56
N LEU A 54 2.01 -1.49 11.85
CA LEU A 54 3.30 -1.82 12.41
C LEU A 54 3.81 -3.13 11.77
N SER A 55 4.88 -3.02 10.99
CA SER A 55 5.50 -4.12 10.24
C SER A 55 7.02 -3.90 10.17
N ASP A 56 7.71 -4.62 9.31
CA ASP A 56 9.17 -4.74 9.31
C ASP A 56 9.91 -3.44 9.00
N TYR A 57 9.24 -2.45 8.42
CA TYR A 57 9.81 -1.14 8.11
C TYR A 57 9.98 -0.25 9.35
N VAL A 58 9.34 -0.57 10.48
CA VAL A 58 9.35 0.29 11.68
C VAL A 58 10.76 0.50 12.26
N PRO A 59 11.60 -0.55 12.44
CA PRO A 59 12.97 -0.36 12.90
C PRO A 59 13.83 0.51 11.96
N PHE A 60 13.59 0.46 10.65
CA PHE A 60 14.30 1.29 9.68
C PHE A 60 13.98 2.78 9.86
N LEU A 61 12.70 3.10 10.09
CA LEU A 61 12.28 4.47 10.41
C LEU A 61 12.98 5.01 11.66
N PHE A 62 13.12 4.18 12.69
CA PHE A 62 13.83 4.54 13.93
C PHE A 62 15.34 4.68 13.72
N ALA A 63 15.92 3.94 12.78
CA ALA A 63 17.31 4.09 12.37
C ALA A 63 17.56 5.29 11.43
N GLY A 64 16.53 6.09 11.12
CA GLY A 64 16.67 7.25 10.24
C GLY A 64 16.54 6.94 8.75
N ILE A 65 16.11 5.72 8.39
CA ILE A 65 15.99 5.26 7.00
C ILE A 65 14.54 5.48 6.54
N PRO A 66 14.30 6.29 5.49
CA PRO A 66 12.97 6.50 4.94
C PRO A 66 12.41 5.19 4.38
N CYS A 67 11.11 4.98 4.57
CA CYS A 67 10.42 3.79 4.09
C CYS A 67 9.14 4.18 3.37
N ALA A 68 8.76 3.40 2.37
CA ALA A 68 7.47 3.46 1.70
C ALA A 68 6.96 2.04 1.49
N GLY A 69 5.65 1.90 1.34
CA GLY A 69 5.04 0.61 1.08
C GLY A 69 3.58 0.74 0.69
N THR A 70 3.07 -0.34 0.15
CA THR A 70 1.66 -0.50 -0.18
C THR A 70 1.11 -1.73 0.53
N PHE A 71 -0.19 -1.76 0.76
CA PHE A 71 -0.86 -2.80 1.53
C PHE A 71 -2.26 -3.09 0.98
N SER A 72 -2.69 -4.36 1.01
CA SER A 72 -3.94 -4.81 0.40
C SER A 72 -5.12 -4.98 1.36
N GLY A 73 -4.92 -4.82 2.68
CA GLY A 73 -5.94 -5.06 3.70
C GLY A 73 -5.77 -6.35 4.52
N THR A 74 -6.33 -6.36 5.73
CA THR A 74 -6.33 -7.50 6.67
C THR A 74 -7.78 -7.70 7.19
N ASP A 75 -7.94 -7.85 8.49
CA ASP A 75 -9.16 -7.94 9.29
C ASP A 75 -10.02 -6.66 9.34
N THR A 76 -9.74 -5.62 8.57
CA THR A 76 -10.65 -4.47 8.47
C THR A 76 -11.76 -4.73 7.44
N ILE A 77 -12.98 -4.29 7.72
CA ILE A 77 -14.15 -4.47 6.85
C ILE A 77 -14.11 -3.51 5.65
N LYS A 78 -14.34 -4.03 4.43
CA LYS A 78 -14.57 -3.22 3.24
C LYS A 78 -15.96 -2.56 3.33
N THR A 79 -16.00 -1.24 3.20
CA THR A 79 -17.26 -0.48 3.24
C THR A 79 -17.99 -0.53 1.90
N SER A 80 -19.29 -0.19 1.92
CA SER A 80 -20.11 -0.03 0.70
C SER A 80 -19.51 0.99 -0.26
N GLU A 81 -19.05 2.12 0.26
CA GLU A 81 -18.50 3.22 -0.54
C GLU A 81 -17.22 2.78 -1.25
N ARG A 82 -16.37 2.01 -0.56
CA ARG A 82 -15.15 1.46 -1.14
C ARG A 82 -15.46 0.42 -2.21
N ARG A 83 -16.37 -0.51 -1.95
CA ARG A 83 -16.85 -1.47 -2.96
C ARG A 83 -17.33 -0.73 -4.21
N ASP A 84 -18.22 0.25 -4.05
CA ASP A 84 -18.82 1.00 -5.17
C ASP A 84 -17.81 1.83 -5.94
N ARG A 85 -16.82 2.41 -5.24
CA ARG A 85 -15.71 3.11 -5.89
C ARG A 85 -14.91 2.14 -6.75
N TYR A 86 -14.55 0.96 -6.23
CA TYR A 86 -13.79 -0.04 -6.97
C TYR A 86 -14.56 -0.54 -8.19
N GLY A 87 -15.85 -0.84 -8.02
CA GLY A 87 -16.74 -1.22 -9.12
C GLY A 87 -16.82 -0.20 -10.25
N ARG A 88 -16.91 1.09 -9.88
CA ARG A 88 -16.97 2.19 -10.84
C ARG A 88 -15.67 2.39 -11.61
N VAL A 89 -14.53 2.25 -10.93
CA VAL A 89 -13.21 2.53 -11.51
C VAL A 89 -12.68 1.33 -12.29
N LEU A 90 -12.81 0.11 -11.76
CA LEU A 90 -12.22 -1.11 -12.32
C LEU A 90 -13.23 -1.95 -13.13
N GLY A 91 -14.52 -1.66 -13.01
CA GLY A 91 -15.60 -2.45 -13.60
C GLY A 91 -16.10 -3.57 -12.70
N HIS A 92 -17.26 -4.13 -13.07
CA HIS A 92 -17.89 -5.22 -12.34
C HIS A 92 -17.00 -6.46 -12.27
N GLY A 93 -16.91 -7.04 -11.08
CA GLY A 93 -16.05 -8.19 -10.77
C GLY A 93 -14.79 -7.81 -9.98
N TYR A 94 -14.45 -6.53 -9.91
CA TYR A 94 -13.31 -6.00 -9.13
C TYR A 94 -13.74 -5.19 -7.90
N ASP A 95 -15.04 -5.03 -7.69
CA ASP A 95 -15.65 -4.29 -6.58
C ASP A 95 -15.27 -4.89 -5.21
N GLY A 96 -15.21 -6.22 -5.17
CA GLY A 96 -15.15 -7.01 -3.94
C GLY A 96 -16.49 -7.06 -3.21
N ILE A 97 -16.45 -7.42 -1.93
CA ILE A 97 -17.65 -7.66 -1.12
C ILE A 97 -17.68 -6.66 0.05
N ALA A 98 -18.70 -5.81 0.10
CA ALA A 98 -18.92 -4.91 1.22
C ALA A 98 -19.40 -5.69 2.46
N GLY A 99 -19.03 -5.23 3.66
CA GLY A 99 -19.38 -5.89 4.92
C GLY A 99 -18.53 -7.12 5.24
N VAL A 100 -17.55 -7.44 4.40
CA VAL A 100 -16.58 -8.53 4.60
C VAL A 100 -15.19 -7.94 4.82
N HIS A 101 -14.36 -8.62 5.61
CA HIS A 101 -12.94 -8.25 5.80
C HIS A 101 -12.21 -8.17 4.45
N PHE A 102 -11.14 -7.38 4.37
CA PHE A 102 -10.25 -7.41 3.20
C PHE A 102 -9.57 -8.77 3.05
N ASP A 103 -9.23 -9.38 4.18
CA ASP A 103 -8.80 -10.77 4.28
C ASP A 103 -9.54 -11.46 5.44
N SER A 104 -10.50 -12.32 5.11
CA SER A 104 -11.25 -13.11 6.08
C SER A 104 -10.44 -14.24 6.73
N CYS A 105 -9.29 -14.59 6.17
CA CYS A 105 -8.40 -15.63 6.63
C CYS A 105 -7.13 -15.08 7.29
N TYR A 106 -7.02 -13.76 7.52
CA TYR A 106 -5.86 -13.16 8.16
C TYR A 106 -5.52 -13.86 9.50
N HIS A 107 -4.30 -14.40 9.60
CA HIS A 107 -3.82 -15.21 10.75
C HIS A 107 -4.65 -16.47 11.06
N GLN A 108 -5.36 -17.02 10.07
CA GLN A 108 -6.15 -18.25 10.20
C GLN A 108 -5.58 -19.36 9.33
N ALA A 109 -5.96 -20.60 9.62
CA ALA A 109 -5.51 -21.78 8.87
C ALA A 109 -5.92 -21.77 7.38
N CYS A 110 -6.93 -20.98 7.01
CA CYS A 110 -7.36 -20.84 5.62
C CYS A 110 -6.53 -19.84 4.80
N ASP A 111 -5.53 -19.17 5.40
CA ASP A 111 -4.57 -18.33 4.67
C ASP A 111 -3.62 -19.20 3.83
N THR A 112 -4.13 -19.60 2.68
CA THR A 112 -3.50 -20.50 1.72
C THR A 112 -3.49 -19.84 0.34
N ILE A 113 -2.92 -20.51 -0.66
CA ILE A 113 -2.91 -19.99 -2.04
C ILE A 113 -4.33 -19.73 -2.59
N GLU A 114 -5.35 -20.36 -2.01
CA GLU A 114 -6.74 -20.19 -2.42
C GLU A 114 -7.40 -18.93 -1.87
N ASN A 115 -6.73 -18.23 -0.94
CA ASN A 115 -7.18 -16.95 -0.36
C ASN A 115 -6.51 -15.73 -1.03
N ILE A 116 -6.03 -15.87 -2.26
CA ILE A 116 -5.38 -14.79 -3.00
C ILE A 116 -6.30 -14.24 -4.09
N ASN A 117 -6.38 -12.91 -4.19
CA ASN A 117 -6.91 -12.27 -5.39
C ASN A 117 -5.78 -12.05 -6.42
N PRO A 118 -5.76 -12.73 -7.59
CA PRO A 118 -4.64 -12.63 -8.53
C PRO A 118 -4.45 -11.23 -9.11
N PHE A 119 -5.54 -10.53 -9.44
CA PHE A 119 -5.48 -9.17 -9.97
C PHE A 119 -4.93 -8.18 -8.93
N GLY A 120 -5.44 -8.26 -7.69
CA GLY A 120 -4.95 -7.44 -6.59
C GLY A 120 -3.46 -7.69 -6.34
N TYR A 121 -3.05 -8.95 -6.27
CA TYR A 121 -1.66 -9.35 -6.09
C TYR A 121 -0.74 -8.81 -7.20
N GLU A 122 -1.08 -9.06 -8.47
CA GLU A 122 -0.26 -8.60 -9.60
C GLU A 122 -0.11 -7.08 -9.62
N THR A 123 -1.19 -6.35 -9.35
CA THR A 123 -1.18 -4.89 -9.30
C THR A 123 -0.24 -4.37 -8.20
N MET A 124 -0.31 -4.95 -7.01
CA MET A 124 0.51 -4.56 -5.86
C MET A 124 1.98 -4.91 -6.04
N VAL A 125 2.28 -6.04 -6.69
CA VAL A 125 3.66 -6.41 -7.03
C VAL A 125 4.23 -5.45 -8.08
N LYS A 126 3.45 -5.09 -9.11
CA LYS A 126 3.88 -4.13 -10.13
C LYS A 126 4.13 -2.73 -9.54
N SER A 127 3.28 -2.27 -8.61
CA SER A 127 3.49 -0.98 -7.95
C SER A 127 4.78 -0.96 -7.12
N ALA A 128 5.03 -2.02 -6.34
CA ALA A 128 6.27 -2.16 -5.58
C ALA A 128 7.51 -2.24 -6.48
N ALA A 129 7.43 -3.02 -7.57
CA ALA A 129 8.52 -3.12 -8.55
C ALA A 129 8.82 -1.76 -9.21
N HIS A 130 7.79 -0.99 -9.53
CA HIS A 130 7.94 0.35 -10.11
C HIS A 130 8.68 1.31 -9.17
N VAL A 131 8.39 1.28 -7.86
CA VAL A 131 9.13 2.07 -6.87
C VAL A 131 10.61 1.67 -6.88
N LEU A 132 10.90 0.37 -6.79
CA LEU A 132 12.28 -0.12 -6.78
C LEU A 132 13.05 0.31 -8.03
N GLU A 133 12.46 0.17 -9.21
CA GLU A 133 13.05 0.61 -10.47
C GLU A 133 13.30 2.13 -10.48
N THR A 134 12.31 2.91 -10.05
CA THR A 134 12.40 4.38 -10.02
C THR A 134 13.54 4.83 -9.11
N LEU A 135 13.62 4.27 -7.90
CA LEU A 135 14.68 4.60 -6.94
C LEU A 135 16.06 4.17 -7.45
N ALA A 136 16.18 3.01 -8.09
CA ALA A 136 17.45 2.52 -8.64
C ALA A 136 18.01 3.38 -9.79
N ARG A 137 17.16 4.16 -10.46
CA ARG A 137 17.56 5.06 -11.56
C ARG A 137 17.96 6.46 -11.09
N ILE A 138 17.72 6.81 -9.82
CA ILE A 138 18.09 8.11 -9.27
C ILE A 138 19.61 8.12 -9.01
N PHE A 139 20.32 9.01 -9.71
CA PHE A 139 21.78 9.12 -9.62
C PHE A 139 22.28 9.44 -8.21
N ASN A 140 21.58 10.32 -7.48
CA ASN A 140 21.91 10.67 -6.11
C ASN A 140 20.66 10.61 -5.23
N LEU A 141 20.43 9.44 -4.63
CA LEU A 141 19.23 9.18 -3.83
C LEU A 141 19.18 10.04 -2.56
N ASN A 142 20.33 10.33 -1.93
CA ASN A 142 20.39 11.18 -0.74
C ASN A 142 19.96 12.62 -1.07
N LEU A 143 20.46 13.18 -2.17
CA LEU A 143 20.06 14.50 -2.64
C LEU A 143 18.55 14.53 -2.91
N TRP A 144 18.04 13.54 -3.65
CA TRP A 144 16.61 13.47 -4.00
C TRP A 144 15.67 13.29 -2.80
N LEU A 145 16.10 12.61 -1.73
CA LEU A 145 15.27 12.36 -0.55
C LEU A 145 15.23 13.54 0.42
N TYR A 146 16.25 14.39 0.44
CA TYR A 146 16.48 15.32 1.56
C TYR A 146 16.65 16.78 1.18
N GLU A 147 16.68 17.12 -0.11
CA GLU A 147 16.76 18.50 -0.64
C GLU A 147 15.60 18.76 -1.61
#